data_AF-D3EPJ2-F1
#
_entry.id   AF-D3EPJ2-F1
#
_cell.length_a   1.000
_cell.length_b   1.000
_cell.length_c   1.000
_cell.angle_alpha   90.00
_cell.angle_beta   90.00
_cell.angle_gamma   90.00
#
_symmetry.space_group_name_H-M   'P 1'
#
loop_
_entity.id
_entity.type
_entity.pdbx_description
1 polymer ?
#
loop_
_entity_poly.entity_id
_entity_poly.type
_entity_poly.pdbx_seq_one_letter_code
_entity_poly.pdbx_strand_id
1 'polypeptide(L)'
;MSSLITLLGILYGCSLVSTISPSFSQSIMKFSDKDITNYAQIVLKIEDQRQIAYQKIEEITEGLPQEISCDQSYTLKQLPNQAQTIAVKFCNLSKKIAQDSGLSSNKFNSITEKAQKDTTLRKRIQNAMIRARLP
;
A
#
# COMPACT_ATOMS: atom_id res chain seq x y z
N MET A 1 -8.00 5.54 6.66
CA MET A 1 -7.22 4.36 6.26
C MET A 1 -5.76 4.72 6.39
N SER A 2 -5.05 4.05 7.30
CA SER A 2 -3.67 4.39 7.63
C SER A 2 -2.78 4.29 6.40
N SER A 3 -1.99 5.32 6.18
CA SER A 3 -1.16 5.57 5.00
C SER A 3 -0.43 4.31 4.50
N LEU A 4 -0.63 3.97 3.21
CA LEU A 4 0.12 2.95 2.46
C LEU A 4 1.65 3.13 2.56
N ILE A 5 2.09 4.33 2.97
CA ILE A 5 3.48 4.70 3.25
C ILE A 5 4.14 3.77 4.28
N THR A 6 3.39 3.21 5.24
CA THR A 6 3.98 2.36 6.30
C THR A 6 4.38 0.95 5.86
N LEU A 7 3.96 0.49 4.67
CA LEU A 7 4.36 -0.83 4.14
C LEU A 7 5.61 -0.77 3.26
N LEU A 8 5.96 0.42 2.73
CA LEU A 8 7.13 0.64 1.86
C LEU A 8 8.38 1.11 2.62
N GLY A 9 8.22 1.62 3.86
CA GLY A 9 9.32 2.19 4.66
C GLY A 9 10.33 1.19 5.26
N ILE A 10 10.36 -0.09 4.85
CA ILE A 10 11.34 -1.06 5.34
C ILE A 10 12.19 -1.58 4.17
N LEU A 11 12.88 -0.67 3.48
CA LEU A 11 13.99 -1.00 2.58
C LEU A 11 15.35 -0.47 3.08
N TYR A 12 15.40 0.18 4.26
CA TYR A 12 16.66 0.52 4.93
C TYR A 12 16.86 -0.40 6.13
N GLY A 13 17.72 -1.40 5.92
CA GLY A 13 18.12 -2.33 6.94
C GLY A 13 18.94 -1.67 8.05
N CYS A 14 18.69 -2.10 9.27
CA CYS A 14 19.74 -2.15 10.29
C CYS A 14 19.54 -3.46 11.05
N SER A 15 20.49 -4.38 10.84
CA SER A 15 20.53 -5.69 11.47
C SER A 15 21.00 -5.54 12.91
N LEU A 16 20.17 -5.92 13.88
CA LEU A 16 20.63 -6.35 15.19
C LEU A 16 19.93 -7.65 15.53
N VAL A 17 20.76 -8.68 15.70
CA VAL A 17 20.40 -10.06 15.98
C VAL A 17 19.74 -10.15 17.35
N SER A 18 18.55 -10.76 17.41
CA SER A 18 18.03 -11.36 18.62
C SER A 18 17.51 -12.75 18.30
N THR A 19 18.08 -13.73 18.98
CA THR A 19 17.66 -15.13 19.03
C THR A 19 16.26 -15.21 19.65
N ILE A 20 15.27 -15.72 18.90
CA ILE A 20 13.93 -16.00 19.45
C ILE A 20 13.44 -17.33 18.89
N SER A 21 13.14 -18.26 19.80
CA SER A 21 12.62 -19.61 19.55
C SER A 21 11.33 -19.58 18.70
N PRO A 22 11.08 -20.58 17.83
CA PRO A 22 9.84 -20.63 17.09
C PRO A 22 8.71 -21.16 17.98
N SER A 23 8.02 -20.27 18.67
CA SER A 23 6.63 -20.51 19.05
C SER A 23 5.78 -20.31 17.80
N PHE A 24 5.49 -21.40 17.08
CA PHE A 24 4.44 -21.39 16.08
C PHE A 24 3.10 -21.32 16.79
N SER A 25 2.75 -20.12 17.25
CA SER A 25 1.36 -19.83 17.56
C SER A 25 0.63 -19.82 16.22
N GLN A 26 -0.05 -20.93 15.91
CA GLN A 26 -0.99 -21.02 14.80
C GLN A 26 -2.17 -20.11 15.11
N SER A 27 -1.95 -18.81 14.94
CA SER A 27 -3.00 -17.86 14.58
C SER A 27 -3.76 -18.50 13.43
N ILE A 28 -5.02 -18.89 13.68
CA ILE A 28 -5.96 -19.35 12.65
C ILE A 28 -5.82 -18.35 11.51
N MET A 29 -5.19 -18.77 10.42
CA MET A 29 -4.68 -17.87 9.40
C MET A 29 -5.88 -17.33 8.62
N LYS A 30 -6.48 -16.22 9.07
CA LYS A 30 -7.71 -15.62 8.51
C LYS A 30 -7.61 -15.23 7.03
N PHE A 31 -6.40 -15.25 6.45
CA PHE A 31 -6.12 -14.90 5.06
C PHE A 31 -5.32 -16.01 4.38
N SER A 32 -5.89 -16.55 3.30
CA SER A 32 -5.26 -17.57 2.46
C SER A 32 -4.05 -17.00 1.71
N ASP A 33 -3.13 -17.85 1.25
CA ASP A 33 -2.00 -17.39 0.43
C ASP A 33 -2.44 -16.75 -0.90
N LYS A 34 -3.59 -17.19 -1.43
CA LYS A 34 -4.24 -16.54 -2.58
C LYS A 34 -4.68 -15.12 -2.24
N ASP A 35 -5.31 -14.90 -1.08
CA ASP A 35 -5.70 -13.56 -0.62
C ASP A 35 -4.47 -12.64 -0.50
N ILE A 36 -3.37 -13.15 0.07
CA ILE A 36 -2.13 -12.39 0.25
C ILE A 36 -1.46 -12.07 -1.08
N THR A 37 -1.41 -13.03 -2.01
CA THR A 37 -0.84 -12.81 -3.34
C THR A 37 -1.64 -11.78 -4.12
N ASN A 38 -2.98 -11.90 -4.12
CA ASN A 38 -3.84 -10.91 -4.78
C ASN A 38 -3.68 -9.53 -4.14
N TYR A 39 -3.69 -9.43 -2.82
CA TYR A 39 -3.46 -8.18 -2.10
C TYR A 39 -2.12 -7.53 -2.48
N ALA A 40 -1.03 -8.31 -2.50
CA ALA A 40 0.29 -7.84 -2.87
C ALA A 40 0.31 -7.28 -4.31
N GLN A 41 -0.27 -8.01 -5.28
CA GLN A 41 -0.34 -7.56 -6.67
C GLN A 41 -1.15 -6.26 -6.84
N ILE A 42 -2.25 -6.11 -6.10
CA ILE A 42 -3.08 -4.89 -6.11
C ILE A 42 -2.29 -3.71 -5.56
N VAL A 43 -1.65 -3.88 -4.39
CA VAL A 43 -0.86 -2.81 -3.75
C VAL A 43 0.28 -2.37 -4.66
N LEU A 44 0.95 -3.30 -5.33
CA LEU A 44 2.00 -2.98 -6.31
C LEU A 44 1.47 -2.13 -7.47
N LYS A 45 0.34 -2.53 -8.07
CA LYS A 45 -0.30 -1.74 -9.15
C LYS A 45 -0.69 -0.34 -8.69
N ILE A 46 -1.24 -0.20 -7.48
CA ILE A 46 -1.59 1.09 -6.89
C ILE A 46 -0.34 1.93 -6.67
N GLU A 47 0.75 1.33 -6.17
CA GLU A 47 2.01 2.03 -5.94
C GLU A 47 2.63 2.54 -7.25
N ASP A 48 2.59 1.76 -8.33
CA ASP A 48 3.09 2.20 -9.63
C ASP A 48 2.31 3.44 -10.12
N GLN A 49 0.98 3.45 -9.95
CA GLN A 49 0.15 4.62 -10.27
C GLN A 49 0.40 5.80 -9.32
N ARG A 50 0.71 5.53 -8.04
CA ARG A 50 1.07 6.57 -7.07
C ARG A 50 2.33 7.29 -7.51
N GLN A 51 3.38 6.57 -7.89
CA GLN A 51 4.64 7.16 -8.37
C GLN A 51 4.42 8.05 -9.59
N ILE A 52 3.65 7.58 -10.58
CA ILE A 52 3.30 8.37 -11.78
C ILE A 52 2.54 9.65 -11.42
N ALA A 53 1.58 9.56 -10.49
CA ALA A 53 0.80 10.71 -10.06
C ALA A 53 1.65 11.74 -9.29
N TYR A 54 2.48 11.26 -8.37
CA TYR A 54 3.37 12.10 -7.56
C TYR A 54 4.39 12.83 -8.43
N GLN A 55 5.02 12.15 -9.38
CA GLN A 55 5.96 12.79 -10.31
C GLN A 55 5.32 13.99 -11.04
N LYS A 56 4.11 13.82 -11.57
CA LYS A 56 3.41 14.91 -12.28
C LYS A 56 2.96 16.03 -11.34
N ILE A 57 2.61 15.70 -10.10
CA ILE A 57 2.20 16.70 -9.11
C ILE A 57 3.43 17.51 -8.69
N GLU A 58 4.56 16.87 -8.45
CA GLU A 58 5.84 17.52 -8.13
C GLU A 58 6.29 18.47 -9.25
N GLU A 59 6.10 18.11 -10.52
CA GLU A 59 6.34 19.00 -11.66
C GLU A 59 5.47 20.29 -11.60
N ILE A 60 4.22 20.18 -11.14
CA ILE A 60 3.29 21.31 -11.04
C ILE A 60 3.56 22.14 -9.78
N THR A 61 3.98 21.51 -8.68
CA THR A 61 4.22 22.16 -7.39
C THR A 61 5.68 22.57 -7.20
N GLU A 62 6.48 22.56 -8.26
CA GLU A 62 7.91 22.93 -8.25
C GLU A 62 8.70 22.15 -7.19
N GLY A 63 8.38 20.86 -7.03
CA GLY A 63 9.04 19.96 -6.08
C GLY A 63 8.62 20.14 -4.61
N LEU A 64 7.66 21.01 -4.30
CA LEU A 64 7.15 21.14 -2.93
C LEU A 64 6.44 19.84 -2.50
N PRO A 65 6.84 19.22 -1.36
CA PRO A 65 6.20 18.00 -0.86
C PRO A 65 4.70 18.18 -0.66
N GLN A 66 3.90 17.23 -1.16
CA GLN A 66 2.46 17.24 -1.01
C GLN A 66 1.98 16.01 -0.24
N GLU A 67 1.18 16.23 0.78
CA GLU A 67 0.39 15.15 1.38
C GLU A 67 -0.80 14.87 0.46
N ILE A 68 -0.92 13.64 -0.05
CA ILE A 68 -2.06 13.21 -0.86
C ILE A 68 -2.69 12.02 -0.16
N SER A 69 -3.90 12.24 0.35
CA SER A 69 -4.64 11.24 1.09
C SER A 69 -6.03 11.09 0.50
N CYS A 70 -6.28 9.95 -0.14
CA CYS A 70 -7.50 9.70 -0.91
C CYS A 70 -8.78 9.64 -0.05
N ASP A 71 -8.66 9.50 1.27
CA ASP A 71 -9.77 9.54 2.22
C ASP A 71 -9.89 10.87 2.97
N GLN A 72 -8.91 11.77 2.84
CA GLN A 72 -8.93 13.09 3.46
C GLN A 72 -9.05 14.18 2.39
N SER A 73 -10.30 14.54 2.07
CA SER A 73 -10.58 15.51 1.00
C SER A 73 -9.89 16.87 1.14
N TYR A 74 -9.53 17.29 2.37
CA TYR A 74 -8.80 18.55 2.57
C TYR A 74 -7.41 18.52 1.93
N THR A 75 -6.72 17.38 1.93
CA THR A 75 -5.38 17.23 1.33
C THR A 75 -5.43 17.49 -0.18
N LEU A 76 -6.49 17.01 -0.83
CA LEU A 76 -6.72 17.24 -2.26
C LEU A 76 -7.10 18.69 -2.57
N LYS A 77 -7.77 19.38 -1.65
CA LYS A 77 -8.22 20.78 -1.82
C LYS A 77 -7.09 21.80 -1.68
N GLN A 78 -5.98 21.43 -1.06
CA GLN A 78 -4.81 22.28 -0.90
C GLN A 78 -3.91 22.27 -2.14
N LEU A 79 -4.09 21.31 -3.04
CA LEU A 79 -3.33 21.22 -4.28
C LEU A 79 -3.77 22.30 -5.29
N PRO A 80 -2.85 22.84 -6.09
CA PRO A 80 -3.20 23.61 -7.28
C PRO A 80 -4.17 22.85 -8.18
N ASN A 81 -5.08 23.54 -8.87
CA ASN A 81 -6.18 22.91 -9.64
C ASN A 81 -5.73 21.77 -10.58
N GLN A 82 -4.58 21.94 -11.26
CA GLN A 82 -4.02 20.90 -12.13
C GLN A 82 -3.54 19.68 -11.34
N ALA A 83 -2.78 19.89 -10.25
CA ALA A 83 -2.32 18.84 -9.36
C ALA A 83 -3.48 18.11 -8.65
N GLN A 84 -4.50 18.86 -8.21
CA GLN A 84 -5.73 18.31 -7.64
C GLN A 84 -6.41 17.34 -8.63
N THR A 85 -6.52 17.74 -9.91
CA THR A 85 -7.13 16.89 -10.94
C THR A 85 -6.38 15.57 -11.10
N ILE A 86 -5.04 15.59 -11.03
CA ILE A 86 -4.21 14.39 -11.09
C ILE A 86 -4.41 13.51 -9.85
N ALA A 87 -4.41 14.11 -8.66
CA ALA A 87 -4.61 13.40 -7.41
C ALA A 87 -5.98 12.72 -7.35
N VAL A 88 -7.05 13.41 -7.77
CA VAL A 88 -8.42 12.84 -7.84
C VAL A 88 -8.45 11.68 -8.84
N LYS A 89 -7.83 11.80 -10.00
CA LYS A 89 -7.72 10.70 -10.98
C LYS A 89 -6.99 9.49 -10.40
N PHE A 90 -5.88 9.70 -9.70
CA PHE A 90 -5.13 8.65 -9.01
C PHE A 90 -5.99 7.94 -7.94
N CYS A 91 -6.70 8.70 -7.10
CA CYS A 91 -7.55 8.12 -6.05
C CYS A 91 -8.69 7.29 -6.64
N ASN A 92 -9.33 7.77 -7.70
CA ASN A 92 -10.37 7.02 -8.40
C ASN A 92 -9.84 5.75 -9.06
N LEU A 93 -8.66 5.83 -9.70
CA LEU A 93 -8.01 4.67 -10.31
C LEU A 93 -7.61 3.62 -9.26
N SER A 94 -7.05 4.04 -8.13
CA SER A 94 -6.68 3.15 -7.02
C SER A 94 -7.90 2.40 -6.48
N LYS A 95 -9.02 3.12 -6.30
CA LYS A 95 -10.30 2.51 -5.90
C LYS A 95 -10.76 1.47 -6.91
N LYS A 96 -10.68 1.79 -8.21
CA LYS A 96 -11.05 0.88 -9.29
C LYS A 96 -10.16 -0.37 -9.34
N ILE A 97 -8.83 -0.21 -9.25
CA ILE A 97 -7.87 -1.32 -9.20
C ILE A 97 -8.19 -2.27 -8.04
N ALA A 98 -8.52 -1.73 -6.86
CA ALA A 98 -8.91 -2.54 -5.72
C ALA A 98 -10.23 -3.29 -5.96
N GLN A 99 -11.24 -2.63 -6.57
CA GLN A 99 -12.54 -3.23 -6.89
C GLN A 99 -12.46 -4.33 -7.95
N ASP A 100 -11.67 -4.12 -9.00
CA ASP A 100 -11.57 -5.03 -10.16
C ASP A 100 -10.70 -6.29 -9.87
N SER A 101 -10.05 -6.32 -8.71
CA SER A 101 -9.06 -7.35 -8.36
C SER A 101 -9.61 -8.72 -7.98
N GLY A 102 -10.93 -8.84 -7.80
CA GLY A 102 -11.57 -10.03 -7.25
C GLY A 102 -11.35 -10.23 -5.75
N LEU A 103 -10.56 -9.37 -5.08
CA LEU A 103 -10.51 -9.26 -3.63
C LEU A 103 -11.60 -8.28 -3.18
N SER A 104 -12.55 -8.72 -2.34
CA SER A 104 -13.60 -7.81 -1.86
C SER A 104 -12.98 -6.64 -1.09
N SER A 105 -13.58 -5.45 -1.18
CA SER A 105 -13.08 -4.26 -0.47
C SER A 105 -12.94 -4.51 1.04
N ASN A 106 -13.86 -5.28 1.64
CA ASN A 106 -13.78 -5.67 3.05
C ASN A 106 -12.54 -6.51 3.34
N LYS A 107 -12.19 -7.45 2.45
CA LYS A 107 -11.02 -8.31 2.60
C LYS A 107 -9.73 -7.53 2.39
N PHE A 108 -9.68 -6.65 1.39
CA PHE A 108 -8.57 -5.72 1.18
C PHE A 108 -8.33 -4.88 2.44
N ASN A 109 -9.36 -4.19 2.93
CA ASN A 109 -9.27 -3.33 4.12
C ASN A 109 -8.86 -4.14 5.36
N SER A 110 -9.42 -5.34 5.55
CA SER A 110 -9.07 -6.22 6.67
C SER A 110 -7.59 -6.64 6.64
N ILE A 111 -7.05 -6.93 5.45
CA ILE A 111 -5.62 -7.25 5.30
C ILE A 111 -4.77 -6.01 5.61
N THR A 112 -5.14 -4.83 5.07
CA THR A 112 -4.44 -3.56 5.33
C THR A 112 -4.40 -3.22 6.82
N GLU A 113 -5.54 -3.28 7.50
CA GLU A 113 -5.64 -2.96 8.93
C GLU A 113 -4.87 -3.97 9.79
N LYS A 114 -5.00 -5.26 9.49
CA LYS A 114 -4.31 -6.30 10.25
C LYS A 114 -2.80 -6.24 10.05
N ALA A 115 -2.32 -5.94 8.84
CA ALA A 115 -0.90 -5.85 8.53
C ALA A 115 -0.16 -4.75 9.32
N GLN A 116 -0.87 -3.72 9.82
CA GLN A 116 -0.29 -2.68 10.68
C GLN A 116 0.15 -3.23 12.06
N LYS A 117 -0.52 -4.28 12.54
CA LYS A 117 -0.32 -4.84 13.89
C LYS A 117 0.28 -6.24 13.89
N ASP A 118 0.26 -6.92 12.74
CA ASP A 118 0.67 -8.32 12.60
C ASP A 118 1.94 -8.43 11.74
N THR A 119 3.07 -8.66 12.40
CA THR A 119 4.39 -8.76 11.75
C THR A 119 4.51 -10.00 10.86
N THR A 120 3.83 -11.10 11.20
CA THR A 120 3.84 -12.33 10.40
C THR A 120 3.07 -12.12 9.10
N LEU A 121 1.90 -11.48 9.17
CA LEU A 121 1.13 -11.10 7.99
C LEU A 121 1.92 -10.12 7.11
N ARG A 122 2.55 -9.10 7.71
CA ARG A 122 3.39 -8.15 6.97
C ARG A 122 4.52 -8.85 6.21
N LYS A 123 5.22 -9.79 6.84
CA LYS A 123 6.28 -10.58 6.19
C LYS A 123 5.73 -11.42 5.02
N ARG A 124 4.55 -12.02 5.18
CA ARG A 124 3.89 -12.77 4.09
C ARG A 124 3.54 -11.88 2.89
N ILE A 125 3.01 -10.68 3.15
CA ILE A 125 2.70 -9.69 2.11
C ILE A 125 3.99 -9.24 1.40
N GLN A 126 5.05 -8.91 2.14
CA GLN A 126 6.35 -8.53 1.58
C GLN A 126 6.93 -9.62 0.68
N ASN A 127 6.94 -10.88 1.12
CA ASN A 127 7.40 -11.99 0.30
C ASN A 127 6.55 -12.18 -0.97
N ALA A 128 5.23 -11.99 -0.87
CA ALA A 128 4.35 -12.03 -2.03
C ALA A 128 4.62 -10.88 -3.01
N MET A 129 4.88 -9.66 -2.52
CA MET A 129 5.26 -8.52 -3.36
C MET A 129 6.59 -8.75 -4.08
N ILE A 130 7.59 -9.33 -3.40
CA ILE A 130 8.88 -9.69 -4.03
C ILE A 130 8.64 -10.69 -5.16
N ARG A 131 7.93 -11.79 -4.88
CA ARG A 131 7.61 -12.80 -5.91
C ARG A 131 6.86 -12.23 -7.11
N ALA A 132 5.93 -11.29 -6.86
CA ALA A 132 5.15 -10.67 -7.93
C ALA A 132 5.95 -9.69 -8.81
N ARG A 133 7.15 -9.26 -8.37
CA ARG A 133 8.06 -8.40 -9.14
C ARG A 133 9.20 -9.16 -9.82
N LEU A 134 9.37 -10.45 -9.51
CA LEU A 134 10.34 -11.28 -10.21
C LEU A 134 9.82 -11.57 -11.63
N PRO A 135 10.68 -11.51 -12.66
CA PRO A 135 10.33 -11.82 -14.04
C PRO A 135 9.99 -13.30 -14.25
#